data_AF-A0A7R9FW84-F1
#
_entry.id   AF-A0A7R9FW84-F1
#
_cell.length_a   1.000
_cell.length_b   1.000
_cell.length_c   1.000
_cell.angle_alpha   90.00
_cell.angle_beta   90.00
_cell.angle_gamma   90.00
#
_symmetry.space_group_name_H-M   'P 1'
#
loop_
_entity.id
_entity.type
_entity.pdbx_description
1 polymer ?
#
loop_
_entity_poly.entity_id
_entity_poly.type
_entity_poly.pdbx_seq_one_letter_code
_entity_poly.pdbx_strand_id
1 'polypeptide(L)'
;MRWIPAHAGYTSVLVVLLAALQQGGCSGVFELRLKSFVNDYGKDSVGQCCSGEPPAPGSGLCSGPCRTRFRVCLKHYQAQIDTTSPCTFGDCDDARAGREQRPPEWGQLRQPDPLPV
;
A
#
# COMPACT_ATOMS: atom_id res chain seq x y z
N MET A 1 52.60 -26.31 -12.04
CA MET A 1 52.39 -25.10 -11.22
C MET A 1 51.89 -24.01 -12.15
N ARG A 2 50.58 -23.72 -12.12
CA ARG A 2 49.99 -22.66 -12.95
C ARG A 2 50.22 -21.32 -12.24
N TRP A 3 51.13 -20.51 -12.78
CA TRP A 3 51.34 -19.15 -12.34
C TRP A 3 50.17 -18.31 -12.89
N ILE A 4 49.33 -17.78 -11.98
CA ILE A 4 48.38 -16.75 -12.37
C ILE A 4 49.21 -15.49 -12.64
N PRO A 5 49.19 -14.91 -13.85
CA PRO A 5 49.92 -13.69 -14.13
C PRO A 5 49.45 -12.61 -13.15
N ALA A 6 50.37 -11.92 -12.48
CA ALA A 6 50.06 -10.89 -11.47
C ALA A 6 49.09 -9.81 -11.98
N HIS A 7 49.09 -9.59 -13.30
CA HIS A 7 48.18 -8.71 -14.02
C HIS A 7 46.71 -9.11 -13.89
N ALA A 8 46.42 -10.42 -13.88
CA ALA A 8 45.07 -10.95 -13.71
C ALA A 8 44.51 -10.68 -12.30
N GLY A 9 45.37 -10.70 -11.26
CA GLY A 9 44.98 -10.37 -9.89
C GLY A 9 44.60 -8.90 -9.73
N TYR A 10 45.39 -7.99 -10.28
CA TYR A 10 45.11 -6.55 -10.24
C TYR A 10 43.83 -6.18 -11.00
N THR A 11 43.59 -6.79 -12.16
CA THR A 11 42.35 -6.57 -12.92
C THR A 11 41.13 -7.07 -12.16
N SER A 12 41.21 -8.23 -11.49
CA SER A 12 40.11 -8.76 -10.70
C SER A 12 39.78 -7.87 -9.49
N VAL A 13 40.81 -7.37 -8.79
CA VAL A 13 40.63 -6.44 -7.66
C VAL A 13 39.99 -5.13 -8.13
N LEU A 14 40.44 -4.58 -9.26
CA LEU A 14 39.88 -3.35 -9.83
C LEU A 14 38.40 -3.52 -10.22
N VAL A 15 38.03 -4.63 -10.85
CA VAL A 15 36.64 -4.91 -11.25
C VAL A 15 35.73 -5.02 -10.02
N VAL A 16 36.18 -5.69 -8.96
CA VAL A 16 35.40 -5.81 -7.71
C VAL A 16 35.22 -4.45 -7.03
N LEU A 17 36.27 -3.62 -6.99
CA LEU A 17 36.20 -2.25 -6.48
C LEU A 17 35.21 -1.39 -7.27
N LEU A 18 35.23 -1.47 -8.60
CA LEU A 18 34.29 -0.73 -9.45
C LEU A 18 32.85 -1.20 -9.26
N ALA A 19 32.62 -2.51 -9.14
CA ALA A 19 31.28 -3.07 -8.89
C ALA A 19 30.73 -2.66 -7.51
N ALA A 20 31.58 -2.58 -6.49
CA ALA A 20 31.20 -2.11 -5.16
C ALA A 20 30.83 -0.62 -5.15
N LEU A 21 31.45 0.19 -6.00
CA LEU A 21 31.14 1.63 -6.15
C LEU A 21 29.82 1.89 -6.90
N GLN A 22 29.27 0.89 -7.63
CA GLN A 22 28.03 1.03 -8.40
C GLN A 22 26.76 0.59 -7.65
N GLN A 23 26.79 0.49 -6.33
CA GLN A 23 25.60 0.20 -5.53
C GLN A 23 24.70 1.45 -5.40
N GLY A 24 23.99 1.79 -6.48
CA GLY A 24 22.89 2.75 -6.44
C GLY A 24 21.61 2.06 -5.96
N GLY A 25 20.95 2.62 -4.95
CA GLY A 25 19.61 2.17 -4.56
C GLY A 25 18.58 2.55 -5.63
N CYS A 26 17.79 1.59 -6.10
CA CYS A 26 16.61 1.87 -6.91
C CYS A 26 15.44 2.23 -5.99
N SER A 27 14.78 3.36 -6.24
CA SER A 27 13.55 3.76 -5.56
C SER A 27 12.46 4.04 -6.59
N GLY A 28 11.20 3.89 -6.16
CA GLY A 28 10.02 4.11 -6.98
C GLY A 28 8.84 4.57 -6.12
N VAL A 29 7.83 5.15 -6.76
CA VAL A 29 6.62 5.65 -6.11
C VAL A 29 5.40 4.90 -6.63
N PHE A 30 4.51 4.52 -5.72
CA PHE A 30 3.19 3.99 -6.05
C PHE A 30 2.13 5.00 -5.64
N GLU A 31 1.34 5.47 -6.61
CA GLU A 31 0.23 6.41 -6.38
C GLU A 31 -1.11 5.74 -6.65
N LEU A 32 -2.02 5.82 -5.68
CA LEU A 32 -3.40 5.37 -5.82
C LEU A 32 -4.34 6.57 -5.72
N ARG A 33 -5.13 6.82 -6.77
CA ARG A 33 -6.14 7.88 -6.79
C ARG A 33 -7.55 7.30 -6.84
N LEU A 34 -8.24 7.33 -5.71
CA LEU A 34 -9.66 6.97 -5.65
C LEU A 34 -10.51 8.01 -6.39
N LYS A 35 -11.30 7.58 -7.37
CA LYS A 35 -12.11 8.46 -8.22
C LYS A 35 -13.52 8.71 -7.67
N SER A 36 -14.19 7.64 -7.30
CA SER A 36 -15.56 7.69 -6.80
C SER A 36 -15.85 6.44 -5.98
N PHE A 37 -16.67 6.62 -4.95
CA PHE A 37 -17.25 5.52 -4.17
C PHE A 37 -18.73 5.82 -3.99
N VAL A 38 -19.57 4.83 -4.27
CA VAL A 38 -21.02 4.98 -4.22
C VAL A 38 -21.59 3.86 -3.34
N ASN A 39 -22.39 4.26 -2.35
CA ASN A 39 -23.14 3.37 -1.47
C ASN A 39 -24.52 3.99 -1.28
N ASP A 40 -25.38 3.81 -2.29
CA ASP A 40 -26.70 4.45 -2.34
C ASP A 40 -27.61 4.01 -1.20
N TYR A 41 -27.39 2.80 -0.66
CA TYR A 41 -28.21 2.25 0.41
C TYR A 41 -27.71 2.61 1.81
N GLY A 42 -26.49 3.14 1.96
CA GLY A 42 -25.93 3.46 3.28
C GLY A 42 -25.68 2.23 4.17
N LYS A 43 -25.34 1.09 3.56
CA LYS A 43 -25.12 -0.19 4.25
C LYS A 43 -23.65 -0.51 4.45
N ASP A 44 -23.34 -1.32 5.46
CA ASP A 44 -22.02 -1.89 5.70
C ASP A 44 -21.81 -3.22 4.94
N SER A 45 -20.66 -3.85 5.16
CA SER A 45 -20.29 -5.11 4.51
C SER A 45 -21.12 -6.32 4.91
N VAL A 46 -21.87 -6.24 6.03
CA VAL A 46 -22.78 -7.29 6.49
C VAL A 46 -24.25 -6.98 6.14
N GLY A 47 -24.49 -5.89 5.41
CA GLY A 47 -25.81 -5.48 4.91
C GLY A 47 -26.65 -4.69 5.91
N GLN A 48 -26.09 -4.27 7.04
CA GLN A 48 -26.76 -3.44 8.03
C GLN A 48 -26.56 -1.96 7.74
N CYS A 49 -27.46 -1.10 8.22
CA CYS A 49 -27.28 0.35 8.09
C CYS A 49 -26.15 0.85 8.97
N CYS A 50 -25.31 1.74 8.45
CA CYS A 50 -24.19 2.32 9.20
C CYS A 50 -24.62 3.14 10.44
N SER A 51 -25.88 3.57 10.50
CA SER A 51 -26.49 4.23 11.65
C SER A 51 -26.94 3.27 12.75
N GLY A 52 -27.03 1.96 12.46
CA GLY A 52 -27.63 0.94 13.34
C GLY A 52 -29.16 0.89 13.30
N GLU A 53 -29.80 1.82 12.60
CA GLU A 53 -31.26 1.86 12.41
C GLU A 53 -31.71 0.84 11.33
N PRO A 54 -32.91 0.26 11.44
CA PRO A 54 -33.43 -0.58 10.38
C PRO A 54 -33.64 0.22 9.09
N PRO A 55 -33.47 -0.41 7.92
CA PRO A 55 -33.73 0.25 6.65
C PRO A 55 -35.22 0.57 6.50
N ALA A 56 -35.51 1.61 5.73
CA ALA A 56 -36.88 2.03 5.46
C ALA A 56 -37.70 0.89 4.81
N PRO A 57 -38.90 0.59 5.34
CA PRO A 57 -39.72 -0.52 4.86
C PRO A 57 -40.07 -0.32 3.37
N GLY A 58 -39.96 -1.38 2.58
CA GLY A 58 -40.25 -1.39 1.15
C GLY A 58 -39.14 -0.85 0.23
N SER A 59 -38.28 0.06 0.69
CA SER A 59 -37.16 0.60 -0.13
C SER A 59 -35.80 -0.01 0.22
N GLY A 60 -35.63 -0.51 1.45
CA GLY A 60 -34.36 -1.06 1.90
C GLY A 60 -33.24 -0.01 2.09
N LEU A 61 -33.59 1.29 2.02
CA LEU A 61 -32.67 2.43 2.13
C LEU A 61 -32.42 2.78 3.59
N CYS A 62 -31.18 3.06 3.97
CA CYS A 62 -30.86 3.53 5.31
C CYS A 62 -31.19 5.02 5.50
N SER A 63 -31.31 5.44 6.76
CA SER A 63 -31.66 6.82 7.13
C SER A 63 -30.62 7.86 6.71
N GLY A 64 -29.40 7.45 6.37
CA GLY A 64 -28.37 8.33 5.87
C GLY A 64 -27.15 7.60 5.32
N PRO A 65 -26.20 8.36 4.75
CA PRO A 65 -24.96 7.81 4.21
C PRO A 65 -23.99 7.37 5.32
N CYS A 66 -23.12 6.42 4.99
CA CYS A 66 -22.04 6.00 5.87
C CYS A 66 -20.92 7.05 5.96
N ARG A 67 -20.29 7.16 7.13
CA ARG A 67 -19.02 7.88 7.28
C ARG A 67 -17.88 7.01 6.79
N THR A 68 -17.51 7.17 5.52
CA THR A 68 -16.51 6.32 4.86
C THR A 68 -15.08 6.80 5.10
N ARG A 69 -14.18 5.82 5.25
CA ARG A 69 -12.73 5.98 5.24
C ARG A 69 -12.15 4.88 4.37
N PHE A 70 -11.00 5.13 3.77
CA PHE A 70 -10.31 4.15 2.95
C PHE A 70 -8.99 3.79 3.61
N ARG A 71 -8.79 2.48 3.78
CA ARG A 71 -7.50 1.92 4.14
C ARG A 71 -6.88 1.29 2.89
N VAL A 72 -5.61 1.59 2.63
CA VAL A 72 -4.85 1.09 1.49
C VAL A 72 -3.66 0.30 2.01
N CYS A 73 -3.66 -1.00 1.73
CA CYS A 73 -2.60 -1.94 2.11
C CYS A 73 -1.88 -2.44 0.86
N LEU A 74 -0.59 -2.12 0.72
CA LEU A 74 0.24 -2.56 -0.40
C LEU A 74 1.16 -3.70 0.04
N LYS A 75 1.13 -4.81 -0.70
CA LYS A 75 1.86 -6.05 -0.36
C LYS A 75 2.41 -6.76 -1.59
N HIS A 76 3.33 -7.69 -1.36
CA HIS A 76 3.83 -8.59 -2.39
C HIS A 76 2.70 -9.45 -2.99
N TYR A 77 2.93 -9.91 -4.22
CA TYR A 77 1.99 -10.80 -4.89
C TYR A 77 1.83 -12.12 -4.13
N GLN A 78 0.59 -12.56 -3.95
CA GLN A 78 0.24 -13.85 -3.37
C GLN A 78 -0.71 -14.57 -4.32
N ALA A 79 -0.49 -15.86 -4.56
CA ALA A 79 -1.39 -16.67 -5.37
C ALA A 79 -2.78 -16.81 -4.72
N GLN A 80 -2.82 -16.86 -3.38
CA GLN A 80 -4.04 -16.78 -2.59
C GLN A 80 -3.99 -15.52 -1.73
N ILE A 81 -4.99 -14.64 -1.88
CA ILE A 81 -4.99 -13.33 -1.23
C ILE A 81 -5.34 -13.48 0.26
N ASP A 82 -4.39 -13.16 1.13
CA ASP A 82 -4.63 -13.07 2.57
C ASP A 82 -4.84 -11.61 3.03
N THR A 83 -6.02 -11.28 3.55
CA THR A 83 -6.36 -9.93 4.03
C THR A 83 -5.96 -9.66 5.48
N THR A 84 -5.39 -10.65 6.17
CA THR A 84 -5.07 -10.56 7.61
C THR A 84 -3.59 -10.30 7.89
N SER A 85 -2.69 -10.68 6.98
CA SER A 85 -1.26 -10.40 7.11
C SER A 85 -0.91 -8.91 6.98
N PRO A 86 0.21 -8.46 7.58
CA PRO A 86 0.70 -7.09 7.47
C PRO A 86 1.04 -6.66 6.03
N CYS A 87 0.93 -5.36 5.77
CA CYS A 87 1.26 -4.76 4.47
C CYS A 87 2.78 -4.67 4.27
N THR A 88 3.34 -5.38 3.29
CA THR A 88 4.81 -5.45 3.12
C THR A 88 5.44 -4.26 2.42
N PHE A 89 4.67 -3.50 1.64
CA PHE A 89 5.16 -2.33 0.91
C PHE A 89 4.64 -1.00 1.49
N GLY A 90 3.58 -1.02 2.29
CA GLY A 90 3.09 0.16 3.02
C GLY A 90 1.61 0.08 3.38
N ASP A 91 1.20 0.87 4.38
CA ASP A 91 -0.19 1.00 4.83
C ASP A 91 -0.59 2.47 4.98
N CYS A 92 -1.82 2.80 4.59
CA CYS A 92 -2.38 4.14 4.64
C CYS A 92 -3.84 4.11 5.10
N ASP A 93 -4.18 4.93 6.08
CA ASP A 93 -5.56 5.24 6.46
C ASP A 93 -5.90 6.67 6.08
N ASP A 94 -6.68 6.86 5.01
CA ASP A 94 -7.17 8.19 4.65
C ASP A 94 -8.29 8.61 5.61
N ALA A 95 -8.10 9.74 6.29
CA ALA A 95 -8.89 10.10 7.46
C ALA A 95 -10.33 10.55 7.14
N ARG A 96 -10.66 11.02 5.93
CA ARG A 96 -12.03 11.44 5.56
C ARG A 96 -12.19 11.52 4.05
N ALA A 97 -12.69 10.46 3.43
CA ALA A 97 -13.20 10.54 2.06
C ALA A 97 -14.66 11.04 1.97
N GLY A 98 -15.29 11.34 3.11
CA GLY A 98 -16.67 11.83 3.18
C GLY A 98 -16.76 13.36 3.05
N ARG A 99 -17.17 13.83 1.87
CA ARG A 99 -17.56 15.21 1.48
C ARG A 99 -16.68 16.34 2.03
N GLU A 100 -15.77 16.87 1.21
CA GLU A 100 -15.54 18.32 1.01
C GLU A 100 -14.44 18.52 -0.05
N GLN A 101 -14.53 19.57 -0.88
CA GLN A 101 -13.69 19.87 -2.04
C GLN A 101 -12.24 20.30 -1.72
N ARG A 102 -11.68 19.85 -0.60
CA ARG A 102 -10.28 20.11 -0.24
C ARG A 102 -9.44 18.89 -0.65
N PRO A 103 -8.28 19.07 -1.31
CA PRO A 103 -7.38 17.96 -1.58
C PRO A 103 -7.12 17.23 -0.26
N PRO A 104 -7.29 15.90 -0.18
CA PRO A 104 -6.82 15.17 0.98
C PRO A 104 -5.33 15.50 1.11
N GLU A 105 -4.93 15.97 2.29
CA GLU A 105 -3.54 16.07 2.65
C GLU A 105 -2.94 14.67 2.42
N TRP A 106 -1.97 14.57 1.52
CA TRP A 106 -1.44 13.30 1.01
C TRP A 106 -1.25 12.30 2.15
N GLY A 107 -2.12 11.28 2.22
CA GLY A 107 -1.92 10.15 3.11
C GLY A 107 -0.67 9.41 2.64
N GLN A 108 0.47 9.67 3.29
CA GLN A 108 1.74 9.05 2.96
C GLN A 108 1.75 7.62 3.51
N LEU A 109 1.98 6.63 2.64
CA LEU A 109 2.09 5.22 3.03
C LEU A 109 3.18 5.13 4.10
N ARG A 110 2.80 4.75 5.32
CA ARG A 110 3.81 4.41 6.32
C ARG A 110 4.46 3.12 5.88
N GLN A 111 5.78 3.18 5.70
CA GLN A 111 6.57 1.96 5.58
C GLN A 111 6.46 1.18 6.90
N PRO A 112 6.25 -0.15 6.86
CA PRO A 112 6.37 -0.97 8.06
C PRO A 112 7.81 -0.87 8.60
N ASP A 113 7.94 -0.95 9.94
CA ASP A 113 9.25 -1.01 10.58
C ASP A 113 10.08 -2.16 9.98
N PRO A 114 11.40 -1.99 9.77
CA PRO A 114 12.25 -3.07 9.32
C PRO A 114 12.13 -4.25 10.27
N LEU A 115 11.89 -5.45 9.74
CA LEU A 115 11.95 -6.68 10.53
C LEU A 115 13.33 -6.77 11.19
N PRO A 116 13.43 -7.14 12.48
CA PRO A 116 14.73 -7.37 13.10
C PRO A 116 15.41 -8.53 12.37
N VAL A 117 16.68 -8.29 11.99
CA VAL A 117 17.58 -9.28 11.38
C VAL A 117 17.88 -10.39 12.37
#